data_AF-A0A935FF68-F1
#
_entry.id   AF-A0A935FF68-F1
#
_cell.length_a   1.000
_cell.length_b   1.000
_cell.length_c   1.000
_cell.angle_alpha   90.00
_cell.angle_beta   90.00
_cell.angle_gamma   90.00
#
_symmetry.space_group_name_H-M   'P 1'
#
loop_
_entity.id
_entity.type
_entity.pdbx_description
1 polymer ?
#
loop_
_entity_poly.entity_id
_entity_poly.type
_entity_poly.pdbx_seq_one_letter_code
_entity_poly.pdbx_strand_id
1 'polypeptide(L)'
;MTDILPPAPNAAAIIKYGGIGVSHNTGAPNISIPLYTINGKHISAPVSLNYSSTGIKVDEIASRAGMGWVLKSGGVITRTVRGWADETHTREIPWGSFGTNWETFKFMKDASDAWFYSGADVEPDLFSFSFPGGSGNFVIDHLGNAVQQTYSNQKISYNFSGTDWNFKIIDASGVEYQFGGTGRVEKTKRTSTCAKNFDGFTPTAWYLKKIIHPSGEEINFNYSALTYTYETGVSQSYTYTYDSPLGPGDCTNTTAIMAPSCVNKLTTEGVLLDEIVCSNTSQKLSFGYTSRTDCTCKSSA
;
A
#
# COMPACT_ATOMS: atom_id res chain seq x y z
N MET A 1 -26.71 35.62 29.85
CA MET A 1 -25.37 36.12 29.48
C MET A 1 -24.40 35.04 29.95
N THR A 2 -23.78 34.30 29.03
CA THR A 2 -22.89 33.19 29.39
C THR A 2 -21.52 33.77 29.73
N ASP A 3 -21.21 33.86 31.02
CA ASP A 3 -19.86 34.15 31.52
C ASP A 3 -18.99 32.91 31.35
N ILE A 4 -18.19 32.89 30.29
CA ILE A 4 -17.21 31.84 30.02
C ILE A 4 -15.84 32.48 30.17
N LEU A 5 -15.09 32.07 31.19
CA LEU A 5 -13.70 32.49 31.40
C LEU A 5 -12.77 31.49 30.69
N PRO A 6 -12.12 31.87 29.58
CA PRO A 6 -11.21 30.97 28.87
C PRO A 6 -9.93 30.72 29.68
N PRO A 7 -9.24 29.58 29.45
CA PRO A 7 -7.95 29.31 30.08
C PRO A 7 -6.90 30.34 29.69
N ALA A 8 -5.91 30.54 30.57
CA ALA A 8 -4.80 31.47 30.33
C ALA A 8 -4.10 31.17 28.98
N PRO A 9 -3.64 32.18 28.22
CA PRO A 9 -3.11 31.99 26.86
C PRO A 9 -2.02 30.93 26.74
N ASN A 10 -1.10 30.85 27.71
CA ASN A 10 -0.07 29.82 27.75
C ASN A 10 -0.64 28.41 28.01
N ALA A 11 -1.64 28.26 28.89
CA ALA A 11 -2.29 26.98 29.12
C ALA A 11 -3.12 26.54 27.89
N ALA A 12 -3.79 27.48 27.23
CA ALA A 12 -4.50 27.23 25.97
C ALA A 12 -3.54 26.81 24.85
N ALA A 13 -2.36 27.42 24.77
CA ALA A 13 -1.31 27.04 23.82
C ALA A 13 -0.73 25.65 24.12
N ILE A 14 -0.47 25.32 25.39
CA ILE A 14 0.00 23.98 25.80
C ILE A 14 -1.03 22.91 25.44
N ILE A 15 -2.33 23.18 25.60
CA ILE A 15 -3.38 22.23 25.17
C ILE A 15 -3.43 22.14 23.64
N LYS A 16 -3.24 23.25 22.92
CA LYS A 16 -3.23 23.31 21.45
C LYS A 16 -2.06 22.54 20.83
N TYR A 17 -0.88 22.55 21.45
CA TYR A 17 0.34 21.94 20.92
C TYR A 17 0.78 20.66 21.64
N GLY A 18 0.31 20.41 22.86
CA GLY A 18 0.73 19.29 23.72
C GLY A 18 0.10 17.95 23.36
N GLY A 19 -0.87 17.91 22.43
CA GLY A 19 -1.55 16.69 22.00
C GLY A 19 -1.05 16.08 20.69
N ILE A 20 -0.17 16.76 19.95
CA ILE A 20 0.29 16.30 18.64
C ILE A 20 1.73 15.81 18.76
N GLY A 21 1.89 14.49 18.83
CA GLY A 21 3.22 13.85 18.82
C GLY A 21 3.94 14.15 17.50
N VAL A 22 5.27 14.15 17.51
CA VAL A 22 6.07 14.30 16.28
C VAL A 22 6.67 12.96 15.90
N SER A 23 6.68 12.67 14.61
CA SER A 23 7.43 11.54 14.08
C SER A 23 8.93 11.80 14.27
N HIS A 24 9.60 11.01 15.11
CA HIS A 24 11.00 11.25 15.49
C HIS A 24 12.01 11.13 14.33
N ASN A 25 11.64 10.45 13.24
CA ASN A 25 12.47 10.29 12.05
C ASN A 25 12.20 11.34 10.95
N THR A 26 11.02 11.97 10.93
CA THR A 26 10.66 12.95 9.88
C THR A 26 10.42 14.36 10.41
N GLY A 27 10.29 14.53 11.73
CA GLY A 27 9.91 15.79 12.37
C GLY A 27 8.45 16.20 12.13
N ALA A 28 7.68 15.41 11.38
CA ALA A 28 6.33 15.74 10.97
C ALA A 28 5.31 15.52 12.12
N PRO A 29 4.34 16.43 12.32
CA PRO A 29 3.25 16.23 13.27
C PRO A 29 2.41 14.97 12.97
N ASN A 30 2.25 14.10 13.96
CA ASN A 30 1.41 12.90 13.91
C ASN A 30 0.01 13.24 14.43
N ILE A 31 -0.90 13.56 13.52
CA ILE A 31 -2.29 13.90 13.85
C ILE A 31 -3.15 12.64 13.68
N SER A 32 -3.77 12.21 14.78
CA SER A 32 -4.74 11.10 14.79
C SER A 32 -5.97 11.51 15.61
N ILE A 33 -7.14 11.44 14.97
CA ILE A 33 -8.42 11.78 15.55
C ILE A 33 -9.18 10.46 15.77
N PRO A 34 -9.31 9.95 17.01
CA PRO A 34 -10.11 8.76 17.29
C PRO A 34 -11.59 9.09 17.03
N LEU A 35 -12.26 8.27 16.21
CA LEU A 35 -13.68 8.45 15.88
C LEU A 35 -14.55 7.52 16.73
N TYR A 36 -14.18 6.26 16.79
CA TYR A 36 -14.91 5.23 17.53
C TYR A 36 -13.99 4.05 17.83
N THR A 37 -14.28 3.26 18.84
CA THR A 37 -13.60 1.98 19.07
C THR A 37 -14.66 0.93 19.34
N ILE A 38 -14.68 -0.10 18.51
CA ILE A 38 -15.52 -1.27 18.75
C ILE A 38 -14.81 -2.09 19.81
N ASN A 39 -15.48 -2.25 20.94
CA ASN A 39 -14.92 -2.95 22.09
C ASN A 39 -15.59 -4.31 22.21
N GLY A 40 -14.79 -5.35 22.04
CA GLY A 40 -15.06 -6.66 22.60
C GLY A 40 -14.67 -6.71 24.07
N LYS A 41 -14.80 -7.89 24.67
CA LYS A 41 -14.39 -8.20 26.03
C LYS A 41 -12.87 -8.27 26.18
N HIS A 42 -12.18 -8.79 25.16
CA HIS A 42 -10.74 -9.02 25.17
C HIS A 42 -10.01 -8.39 23.98
N ILE A 43 -10.72 -8.14 22.88
CA ILE A 43 -10.18 -7.49 21.68
C ILE A 43 -10.92 -6.20 21.35
N SER A 44 -10.25 -5.28 20.68
CA SER A 44 -10.85 -4.02 20.22
C SER A 44 -10.41 -3.68 18.80
N ALA A 45 -11.27 -2.95 18.10
CA ALA A 45 -11.00 -2.43 16.76
C ALA A 45 -11.20 -0.90 16.78
N PRO A 46 -10.11 -0.13 17.00
CA PRO A 46 -10.18 1.32 16.94
C PRO A 46 -10.36 1.80 15.50
N VAL A 47 -11.17 2.84 15.35
CA VAL A 47 -11.40 3.57 14.11
C VAL A 47 -10.96 5.00 14.33
N SER A 48 -9.98 5.44 13.54
CA SER A 48 -9.37 6.76 13.67
C SER A 48 -9.13 7.38 12.30
N LEU A 49 -9.11 8.70 12.27
CA LEU A 49 -8.77 9.49 11.11
C LEU A 49 -7.37 10.06 11.30
N ASN A 50 -6.45 9.69 10.42
CA ASN A 50 -5.04 10.07 10.53
C ASN A 50 -4.66 11.00 9.39
N TYR A 51 -3.85 12.03 9.68
CA TYR A 51 -3.33 12.95 8.68
C TYR A 51 -1.81 12.82 8.54
N SER A 52 -1.33 12.71 7.29
CA SER A 52 0.08 12.79 6.97
C SER A 52 0.49 14.24 6.68
N SER A 53 1.36 14.79 7.52
CA SER A 53 1.83 16.18 7.42
C SER A 53 3.15 16.32 6.67
N THR A 54 3.66 15.26 6.03
CA THR A 54 4.93 15.24 5.28
C THR A 54 4.85 15.93 3.90
N GLY A 55 3.76 16.65 3.62
CA GLY A 55 3.45 17.20 2.32
C GLY A 55 2.70 16.20 1.42
N ILE A 56 1.95 16.75 0.45
CA ILE A 56 1.21 15.99 -0.56
C ILE A 56 2.05 15.98 -1.85
N LYS A 57 2.29 14.81 -2.43
CA LYS A 57 3.03 14.73 -3.70
C LYS A 57 2.12 15.12 -4.86
N VAL A 58 2.71 15.65 -5.94
CA VAL A 58 1.96 16.10 -7.14
C VAL A 58 1.07 14.99 -7.72
N ASP A 59 1.55 13.75 -7.72
CA ASP A 59 0.83 12.57 -8.22
C ASP A 59 0.13 11.76 -7.11
N GLU A 60 -0.04 12.33 -5.91
CA GLU A 60 -0.72 11.65 -4.81
C GLU A 60 -2.24 11.72 -4.97
N ILE A 61 -2.88 10.55 -4.96
CA ILE A 61 -4.34 10.46 -5.05
C ILE A 61 -4.95 10.45 -3.67
N ALA A 62 -5.95 11.31 -3.49
CA ALA A 62 -6.69 11.40 -2.24
C ALA A 62 -7.29 10.04 -1.85
N SER A 63 -7.22 9.70 -0.56
CA SER A 63 -7.99 8.58 -0.03
C SER A 63 -9.47 8.95 0.02
N ARG A 64 -10.33 8.00 0.45
CA ARG A 64 -11.75 8.30 0.67
C ARG A 64 -12.04 9.24 1.82
N ALA A 65 -11.07 9.45 2.71
CA ALA A 65 -11.18 10.45 3.77
C ALA A 65 -10.70 11.84 3.33
N GLY A 66 -10.20 11.97 2.08
CA GLY A 66 -9.64 13.20 1.54
C GLY A 66 -8.13 13.14 1.33
N MET A 67 -7.58 14.19 0.73
CA MET A 67 -6.16 14.30 0.43
C MET A 67 -5.33 14.45 1.72
N GLY A 68 -4.27 13.66 1.87
CA GLY A 68 -3.43 13.61 3.07
C GLY A 68 -4.10 12.96 4.30
N TRP A 69 -5.39 12.64 4.24
CA TRP A 69 -6.13 11.96 5.30
C TRP A 69 -6.30 10.48 4.98
N VAL A 70 -6.24 9.63 6.01
CA VAL A 70 -6.48 8.18 5.90
C VAL A 70 -7.39 7.76 7.05
N LEU A 71 -8.50 7.10 6.70
CA LEU A 71 -9.30 6.39 7.68
C LEU A 71 -8.60 5.08 8.05
N LYS A 72 -8.11 4.99 9.29
CA LYS A 72 -7.58 3.75 9.85
C LYS A 72 -8.72 2.98 10.52
N SER A 73 -9.26 1.99 9.81
CA SER A 73 -10.29 1.08 10.29
C SER A 73 -9.93 -0.37 9.92
N GLY A 74 -9.60 -1.17 10.93
CA GLY A 74 -9.17 -2.57 10.72
C GLY A 74 -7.70 -2.69 10.34
N GLY A 75 -7.41 -3.42 9.27
CA GLY A 75 -6.06 -3.69 8.82
C GLY A 75 -5.97 -4.10 7.36
N VAL A 76 -4.76 -4.07 6.82
CA VAL A 76 -4.47 -4.42 5.44
C VAL A 76 -3.05 -4.97 5.34
N ILE A 77 -2.85 -5.92 4.44
CA ILE A 77 -1.54 -6.28 3.91
C ILE A 77 -1.47 -5.77 2.49
N THR A 78 -0.45 -5.00 2.14
CA THR A 78 -0.19 -4.51 0.78
C THR A 78 1.05 -5.18 0.22
N ARG A 79 1.15 -5.24 -1.11
CA ARG A 79 2.28 -5.78 -1.86
C ARG A 79 2.76 -4.75 -2.86
N THR A 80 4.07 -4.50 -2.84
CA THR A 80 4.78 -3.82 -3.93
C THR A 80 5.46 -4.90 -4.76
N VAL A 81 4.98 -5.09 -5.99
CA VAL A 81 5.60 -6.02 -6.94
C VAL A 81 6.92 -5.45 -7.44
N ARG A 82 8.00 -6.21 -7.33
CA ARG A 82 9.36 -5.86 -7.78
C ARG A 82 9.79 -6.91 -8.80
N GLY A 83 10.18 -6.50 -10.00
CA GLY A 83 10.40 -7.46 -11.08
C GLY A 83 9.09 -8.14 -11.53
N TRP A 84 8.88 -9.38 -11.10
CA TRP A 84 7.72 -10.20 -11.41
C TRP A 84 6.95 -10.57 -10.13
N ALA A 85 5.74 -11.09 -10.28
CA ALA A 85 4.98 -11.51 -9.11
C ALA A 85 5.52 -12.86 -8.62
N ASP A 86 5.98 -12.92 -7.36
CA ASP A 86 6.54 -14.10 -6.68
C ASP A 86 5.82 -15.44 -6.95
N GLU A 87 4.50 -15.46 -7.12
CA GLU A 87 3.73 -16.70 -7.36
C GLU A 87 3.77 -17.21 -8.81
N THR A 88 4.20 -16.37 -9.75
CA THR A 88 4.18 -16.66 -11.18
C THR A 88 5.56 -16.98 -11.74
N HIS A 89 6.62 -16.66 -11.00
CA HIS A 89 8.00 -16.78 -11.44
C HIS A 89 8.83 -17.51 -10.38
N THR A 90 9.85 -18.23 -10.82
CA THR A 90 10.73 -18.93 -9.88
C THR A 90 11.81 -17.95 -9.44
N ARG A 91 11.98 -17.82 -8.13
CA ARG A 91 13.05 -16.98 -7.60
C ARG A 91 14.41 -17.63 -7.85
N GLU A 92 15.27 -16.87 -8.52
CA GLU A 92 16.67 -17.23 -8.67
C GLU A 92 17.50 -16.63 -7.54
N ILE A 93 18.32 -17.49 -6.94
CA ILE A 93 19.29 -17.09 -5.92
C ILE A 93 20.70 -17.34 -6.45
N PRO A 94 21.70 -16.53 -6.03
CA PRO A 94 23.09 -16.79 -6.38
C PRO A 94 23.50 -18.19 -5.87
N TRP A 95 24.15 -18.97 -6.74
CA TRP A 95 24.68 -20.28 -6.37
C TRP A 95 25.99 -20.09 -5.59
N GLY A 96 25.90 -20.12 -4.25
CA GLY A 96 27.08 -20.04 -3.38
C GLY A 96 27.75 -18.66 -3.36
N SER A 97 29.08 -18.64 -3.25
CA SER A 97 29.85 -17.38 -3.22
C SER A 97 29.97 -16.79 -4.62
N PHE A 98 29.70 -15.48 -4.75
CA PHE A 98 30.00 -14.72 -5.97
C PHE A 98 31.48 -14.90 -6.33
N GLY A 99 31.75 -15.41 -7.53
CA GLY A 99 33.09 -15.65 -8.05
C GLY A 99 33.19 -15.32 -9.54
N THR A 100 34.33 -15.56 -10.16
CA THR A 100 34.53 -15.31 -11.61
C THR A 100 34.08 -16.48 -12.49
N ASN A 101 33.14 -17.30 -12.01
CA ASN A 101 32.68 -18.50 -12.69
C ASN A 101 31.46 -18.23 -13.58
N TRP A 102 31.18 -19.19 -14.47
CA TRP A 102 30.04 -19.10 -15.38
C TRP A 102 28.70 -18.94 -14.65
N GLU A 103 28.52 -19.60 -13.49
CA GLU A 103 27.26 -19.50 -12.72
C GLU A 103 27.01 -18.10 -12.17
N THR A 104 28.06 -17.43 -11.69
CA THR A 104 27.96 -16.03 -11.23
C THR A 104 27.65 -15.11 -12.42
N PHE A 105 28.33 -15.29 -13.54
CA PHE A 105 28.05 -14.54 -14.76
C PHE A 105 26.61 -14.77 -15.25
N LYS A 106 26.15 -16.01 -15.24
CA LYS A 106 24.79 -16.39 -15.63
C LYS A 106 23.77 -15.73 -14.71
N PHE A 107 23.91 -15.83 -13.39
CA PHE A 107 23.03 -15.14 -12.43
C PHE A 107 23.01 -13.62 -12.65
N MET A 108 24.19 -12.99 -12.83
CA MET A 108 24.25 -11.54 -13.08
C MET A 108 23.59 -11.13 -14.39
N LYS A 109 23.74 -11.96 -15.43
CA LYS A 109 23.08 -11.76 -16.72
C LYS A 109 21.57 -11.95 -16.61
N ASP A 110 21.11 -13.00 -15.94
CA ASP A 110 19.68 -13.27 -15.75
C ASP A 110 19.03 -12.18 -14.88
N ALA A 111 19.76 -11.65 -13.89
CA ALA A 111 19.37 -10.48 -13.11
C ALA A 111 19.28 -9.18 -13.94
N SER A 112 20.09 -9.02 -14.99
CA SER A 112 20.06 -7.83 -15.86
C SER A 112 19.03 -7.94 -17.00
N ASP A 113 18.83 -9.16 -17.53
CA ASP A 113 18.04 -9.43 -18.74
C ASP A 113 16.62 -9.95 -18.43
N ALA A 114 16.04 -9.56 -17.29
CA ALA A 114 14.78 -10.04 -16.69
C ALA A 114 13.49 -9.96 -17.58
N TRP A 115 13.63 -9.70 -18.89
CA TRP A 115 12.55 -9.43 -19.82
C TRP A 115 12.13 -10.60 -20.74
N PHE A 116 12.92 -11.67 -20.97
CA PHE A 116 12.56 -12.51 -22.14
C PHE A 116 12.77 -14.04 -22.14
N TYR A 117 13.65 -14.67 -21.34
CA TYR A 117 13.93 -16.12 -21.58
C TYR A 117 13.99 -17.06 -20.37
N SER A 118 14.16 -16.60 -19.13
CA SER A 118 14.36 -17.51 -17.99
C SER A 118 13.12 -17.72 -17.10
N GLY A 119 12.16 -16.79 -17.09
CA GLY A 119 11.09 -16.80 -16.07
C GLY A 119 11.63 -16.64 -14.64
N ALA A 120 12.88 -16.17 -14.53
CA ALA A 120 13.58 -15.93 -13.29
C ALA A 120 13.19 -14.57 -12.71
N ASP A 121 12.98 -14.55 -11.40
CA ASP A 121 12.92 -13.31 -10.62
C ASP A 121 14.04 -13.27 -9.59
N VAL A 122 14.76 -12.16 -9.54
CA VAL A 122 15.84 -11.93 -8.58
C VAL A 122 15.44 -10.94 -7.48
N GLU A 123 14.26 -10.33 -7.59
CA GLU A 123 13.76 -9.36 -6.63
C GLU A 123 12.54 -9.92 -5.90
N PRO A 124 12.58 -10.11 -4.57
CA PRO A 124 11.39 -10.53 -3.84
C PRO A 124 10.40 -9.38 -3.74
N ASP A 125 9.11 -9.73 -3.76
CA ASP A 125 8.08 -8.75 -3.52
C ASP A 125 8.05 -8.28 -2.07
N LEU A 126 7.80 -6.99 -1.89
CA LEU A 126 7.73 -6.37 -0.58
C LEU A 126 6.29 -6.34 -0.09
N PHE A 127 6.01 -7.08 0.98
CA PHE A 127 4.74 -7.03 1.67
C PHE A 127 4.84 -6.11 2.89
N SER A 128 3.85 -5.23 3.04
CA SER A 128 3.71 -4.35 4.22
C SER A 128 2.37 -4.64 4.88
N PHE A 129 2.31 -4.73 6.20
CA PHE A 129 1.07 -4.99 6.92
C PHE A 129 0.83 -3.96 8.01
N SER A 130 -0.44 -3.71 8.30
CA SER A 130 -0.89 -2.91 9.42
C SER A 130 -2.21 -3.48 9.94
N PHE A 131 -2.33 -3.61 11.25
CA PHE A 131 -3.55 -4.02 11.95
C PHE A 131 -3.58 -3.37 13.34
N PRO A 132 -4.69 -3.46 14.10
CA PRO A 132 -4.76 -2.89 15.43
C PRO A 132 -3.67 -3.46 16.34
N GLY A 133 -2.71 -2.62 16.73
CA GLY A 133 -1.60 -2.99 17.62
C GLY A 133 -0.33 -3.48 16.93
N GLY A 134 -0.29 -3.59 15.59
CA GLY A 134 0.90 -4.09 14.89
C GLY A 134 1.03 -3.60 13.45
N SER A 135 2.27 -3.42 13.01
CA SER A 135 2.62 -3.11 11.63
C SER A 135 4.04 -3.54 11.34
N GLY A 136 4.36 -3.80 10.08
CA GLY A 136 5.70 -4.18 9.67
C GLY A 136 5.77 -4.58 8.22
N ASN A 137 6.93 -5.08 7.81
CA ASN A 137 7.19 -5.52 6.46
C ASN A 137 7.77 -6.93 6.46
N PHE A 138 7.46 -7.71 5.44
CA PHE A 138 8.05 -9.01 5.19
C PHE A 138 8.24 -9.25 3.69
N VAL A 139 9.09 -10.21 3.39
CA VAL A 139 9.21 -10.80 2.06
C VAL A 139 8.89 -12.28 2.20
N ILE A 140 8.41 -12.91 1.14
CA ILE A 140 8.42 -14.37 1.07
C ILE A 140 9.83 -14.75 0.63
N ASP A 141 10.51 -15.72 1.24
CA ASP A 141 11.84 -16.20 0.85
C ASP A 141 11.77 -17.29 -0.22
N HIS A 142 12.91 -17.68 -0.79
CA HIS A 142 12.95 -18.68 -1.88
C HIS A 142 12.49 -20.09 -1.45
N LEU A 143 12.31 -20.33 -0.15
CA LEU A 143 11.77 -21.56 0.42
C LEU A 143 10.26 -21.46 0.69
N GLY A 144 9.65 -20.30 0.45
CA GLY A 144 8.23 -20.04 0.74
C GLY A 144 7.95 -19.64 2.18
N ASN A 145 8.95 -19.17 2.95
CA ASN A 145 8.72 -18.66 4.29
C ASN A 145 8.48 -17.15 4.26
N ALA A 146 7.52 -16.66 5.06
CA ALA A 146 7.37 -15.23 5.29
C ALA A 146 8.45 -14.75 6.28
N VAL A 147 9.41 -13.96 5.80
CA VAL A 147 10.54 -13.42 6.57
C VAL A 147 10.35 -11.92 6.80
N GLN A 148 10.20 -11.53 8.06
CA GLN A 148 10.05 -10.12 8.44
C GLN A 148 11.38 -9.36 8.31
N GLN A 149 11.31 -8.11 7.84
CA GLN A 149 12.48 -7.23 7.76
C GLN A 149 12.92 -6.73 9.14
N THR A 150 11.94 -6.42 9.98
CA THR A 150 12.17 -6.09 11.39
C THR A 150 11.54 -7.20 12.22
N TYR A 151 12.37 -7.91 12.99
CA TYR A 151 11.88 -9.01 13.80
C TYR A 151 10.83 -8.53 14.80
N SER A 152 9.69 -9.22 14.81
CA SER A 152 8.65 -9.07 15.80
C SER A 152 8.16 -10.45 16.22
N ASN A 153 7.56 -10.56 17.40
CA ASN A 153 6.97 -11.80 17.92
C ASN A 153 5.64 -12.16 17.22
N GLN A 154 5.51 -11.84 15.93
CA GLN A 154 4.31 -12.07 15.13
C GLN A 154 4.59 -13.21 14.15
N LYS A 155 3.71 -14.21 14.11
CA LYS A 155 3.81 -15.33 13.19
C LYS A 155 2.96 -15.07 11.95
N ILE A 156 3.60 -15.01 10.79
CA ILE A 156 2.94 -14.78 9.50
C ILE A 156 2.82 -16.11 8.76
N SER A 157 1.63 -16.38 8.23
CA SER A 157 1.35 -17.50 7.34
C SER A 157 0.46 -17.01 6.20
N TYR A 158 0.56 -17.67 5.05
CA TYR A 158 -0.19 -17.28 3.86
C TYR A 158 -0.61 -18.52 3.07
N ASN A 159 -1.60 -18.34 2.21
CA ASN A 159 -2.04 -19.36 1.28
C ASN A 159 -2.39 -18.72 -0.07
N PHE A 160 -1.67 -19.10 -1.11
CA PHE A 160 -1.87 -18.66 -2.51
C PHE A 160 -2.54 -19.74 -3.38
N SER A 161 -3.17 -20.75 -2.78
CA SER A 161 -3.92 -21.78 -3.52
C SER A 161 -5.29 -21.26 -3.98
N GLY A 162 -5.67 -21.54 -5.22
CA GLY A 162 -6.99 -21.20 -5.76
C GLY A 162 -7.19 -19.70 -6.01
N THR A 163 -8.45 -19.25 -5.99
CA THR A 163 -8.84 -17.86 -6.28
C THR A 163 -8.84 -16.96 -5.05
N ASP A 164 -8.77 -17.52 -3.85
CA ASP A 164 -8.99 -16.84 -2.57
C ASP A 164 -7.72 -16.77 -1.73
N TRP A 165 -6.75 -15.99 -2.20
CA TRP A 165 -5.52 -15.80 -1.46
C TRP A 165 -5.79 -15.11 -0.13
N ASN A 166 -5.13 -15.61 0.90
CA ASN A 166 -5.33 -15.15 2.26
C ASN A 166 -4.02 -15.17 3.04
N PHE A 167 -4.01 -14.31 4.06
CA PHE A 167 -2.93 -14.23 5.02
C PHE A 167 -3.49 -14.36 6.42
N LYS A 168 -2.61 -14.79 7.33
CA LYS A 168 -2.91 -14.89 8.74
C LYS A 168 -1.69 -14.44 9.53
N ILE A 169 -1.92 -13.51 10.44
CA ILE A 169 -0.92 -13.02 11.39
C ILE A 169 -1.41 -13.37 12.79
N ILE A 170 -0.55 -13.99 13.59
CA ILE A 170 -0.80 -14.23 15.01
C ILE A 170 0.15 -13.34 15.79
N ASP A 171 -0.38 -12.50 16.68
CA ASP A 171 0.44 -11.62 17.51
C ASP A 171 1.04 -12.34 18.73
N ALA A 172 1.83 -11.61 19.52
CA ALA A 172 2.49 -12.15 20.72
C ALA A 172 1.51 -12.59 21.82
N SER A 173 0.27 -12.08 21.81
CA SER A 173 -0.80 -12.44 22.75
C SER A 173 -1.65 -13.62 22.28
N GLY A 174 -1.40 -14.11 21.06
CA GLY A 174 -2.15 -15.20 20.45
C GLY A 174 -3.41 -14.77 19.71
N VAL A 175 -3.65 -13.46 19.55
CA VAL A 175 -4.77 -12.94 18.75
C VAL A 175 -4.46 -13.18 17.28
N GLU A 176 -5.43 -13.76 16.57
CA GLU A 176 -5.34 -14.10 15.16
C GLU A 176 -6.01 -13.03 14.31
N TYR A 177 -5.30 -12.56 13.29
CA TYR A 177 -5.75 -11.60 12.29
C TYR A 177 -5.76 -12.29 10.92
N GLN A 178 -6.94 -12.47 10.35
CA GLN A 178 -7.12 -13.07 9.03
C GLN A 178 -7.36 -12.00 7.98
N PHE A 179 -6.66 -12.06 6.84
CA PHE A 179 -6.75 -11.09 5.75
C PHE A 179 -7.09 -11.77 4.43
N GLY A 180 -7.78 -11.05 3.54
CA GLY A 180 -8.07 -11.51 2.19
C GLY A 180 -9.25 -12.48 2.08
N GLY A 181 -9.22 -13.31 1.05
CA GLY A 181 -10.34 -14.12 0.58
C GLY A 181 -11.34 -13.35 -0.29
N THR A 182 -12.39 -14.03 -0.75
CA THR A 182 -13.37 -13.49 -1.71
C THR A 182 -13.93 -12.13 -1.24
N GLY A 183 -13.89 -11.14 -2.13
CA GLY A 183 -14.44 -9.80 -1.88
C GLY A 183 -13.60 -8.93 -0.93
N ARG A 184 -12.37 -9.34 -0.57
CA ARG A 184 -11.48 -8.61 0.36
C ARG A 184 -10.05 -8.44 -0.18
N VAL A 185 -9.88 -8.62 -1.49
CA VAL A 185 -8.60 -8.51 -2.18
C VAL A 185 -8.70 -7.39 -3.19
N GLU A 186 -7.78 -6.44 -3.09
CA GLU A 186 -7.57 -5.43 -4.12
C GLU A 186 -6.58 -5.96 -5.16
N LYS A 187 -6.93 -5.74 -6.42
CA LYS A 187 -6.09 -6.09 -7.57
C LYS A 187 -5.86 -4.87 -8.42
N THR A 188 -4.62 -4.68 -8.84
CA THR A 188 -4.22 -3.55 -9.68
C THR A 188 -3.64 -4.08 -10.99
N LYS A 189 -4.00 -3.43 -12.09
CA LYS A 189 -3.32 -3.55 -13.37
C LYS A 189 -2.77 -2.18 -13.77
N ARG A 190 -1.70 -2.17 -14.55
CA ARG A 190 -1.04 -0.96 -15.02
C ARG A 190 -0.78 -1.05 -16.51
N THR A 191 -1.21 -0.01 -17.22
CA THR A 191 -0.79 0.25 -18.60
C THR A 191 0.10 1.49 -18.60
N SER A 192 1.19 1.46 -19.35
CA SER A 192 2.21 2.51 -19.42
C SER A 192 2.68 2.67 -20.87
N THR A 193 2.93 3.91 -21.27
CA THR A 193 3.53 4.24 -22.58
C THR A 193 5.06 4.20 -22.56
N CYS A 194 5.67 4.05 -21.40
CA CYS A 194 7.10 4.31 -21.17
C CYS A 194 7.78 3.31 -20.22
N ALA A 195 7.04 2.31 -19.74
CA ALA A 195 7.55 1.34 -18.79
C ALA A 195 6.76 0.02 -18.87
N LYS A 196 7.18 -0.97 -18.08
CA LYS A 196 6.56 -2.30 -18.03
C LYS A 196 5.05 -2.20 -17.76
N ASN A 197 4.29 -2.87 -18.63
CA ASN A 197 2.88 -3.11 -18.42
C ASN A 197 2.65 -4.29 -17.47
N PHE A 198 1.64 -4.15 -16.63
CA PHE A 198 1.03 -5.23 -15.89
C PHE A 198 -0.39 -5.37 -16.43
N ASP A 199 -0.52 -6.09 -17.55
CA ASP A 199 -1.78 -6.17 -18.32
C ASP A 199 -2.88 -6.95 -17.58
N GLY A 200 -2.47 -7.89 -16.71
CA GLY A 200 -3.35 -8.65 -15.83
C GLY A 200 -3.58 -7.99 -14.46
N PHE A 201 -4.75 -8.21 -13.88
CA PHE A 201 -5.04 -7.82 -12.50
C PHE A 201 -4.21 -8.64 -11.52
N THR A 202 -3.26 -7.97 -10.88
CA THR A 202 -2.37 -8.58 -9.90
C THR A 202 -2.85 -8.23 -8.49
N PRO A 203 -3.02 -9.21 -7.58
CA PRO A 203 -3.34 -8.93 -6.17
C PRO A 203 -2.28 -8.05 -5.51
N THR A 204 -2.69 -6.88 -5.01
CA THR A 204 -1.82 -5.85 -4.42
C THR A 204 -2.20 -5.51 -2.98
N ALA A 205 -3.42 -5.81 -2.53
CA ALA A 205 -3.76 -5.71 -1.11
C ALA A 205 -4.78 -6.74 -0.63
N TRP A 206 -4.67 -7.15 0.63
CA TRP A 206 -5.58 -8.07 1.33
C TRP A 206 -6.07 -7.41 2.60
N TYR A 207 -7.37 -7.15 2.66
CA TYR A 207 -7.99 -6.44 3.77
C TYR A 207 -8.33 -7.39 4.91
N LEU A 208 -8.25 -6.88 6.14
CA LEU A 208 -8.55 -7.63 7.35
C LEU A 208 -9.99 -8.12 7.28
N LYS A 209 -10.17 -9.43 7.35
CA LYS A 209 -11.46 -10.11 7.35
C LYS A 209 -12.00 -10.27 8.76
N LYS A 210 -11.14 -10.68 9.69
CA LYS A 210 -11.54 -11.07 11.04
C LYS A 210 -10.38 -10.92 12.04
N ILE A 211 -10.71 -10.53 13.26
CA ILE A 211 -9.86 -10.61 14.45
C ILE A 211 -10.45 -11.68 15.38
N ILE A 212 -9.64 -12.61 15.86
CA ILE A 212 -10.05 -13.72 16.72
C ILE A 212 -9.18 -13.74 17.96
N HIS A 213 -9.80 -13.58 19.12
CA HIS A 213 -9.13 -13.79 20.41
C HIS A 213 -9.08 -15.30 20.74
N PRO A 214 -8.05 -15.81 21.46
CA PRO A 214 -8.00 -17.20 21.91
C PRO A 214 -9.21 -17.69 22.71
N SER A 215 -10.00 -16.78 23.30
CA SER A 215 -11.25 -17.11 23.98
C SER A 215 -12.42 -17.43 23.02
N GLY A 216 -12.23 -17.33 21.71
CA GLY A 216 -13.28 -17.47 20.70
C GLY A 216 -14.09 -16.20 20.43
N GLU A 217 -13.67 -15.05 20.97
CA GLU A 217 -14.29 -13.76 20.65
C GLU A 217 -13.84 -13.28 19.26
N GLU A 218 -14.77 -12.73 18.48
CA GLU A 218 -14.51 -12.32 17.10
C GLU A 218 -15.01 -10.91 16.77
N ILE A 219 -14.22 -10.20 15.96
CA ILE A 219 -14.62 -8.98 15.25
C ILE A 219 -14.49 -9.21 13.75
N ASN A 220 -15.58 -9.02 13.02
CA ASN A 220 -15.71 -9.27 11.58
C ASN A 220 -15.74 -7.96 10.79
N PHE A 221 -15.14 -7.97 9.60
CA PHE A 221 -15.07 -6.84 8.68
C PHE A 221 -15.67 -7.26 7.33
N ASN A 222 -16.67 -6.51 6.89
CA ASN A 222 -17.37 -6.77 5.63
C ASN A 222 -17.16 -5.64 4.66
N TYR A 223 -17.03 -6.01 3.39
CA TYR A 223 -16.61 -5.11 2.33
C TYR A 223 -17.50 -5.22 1.09
N SER A 224 -17.66 -4.11 0.38
CA SER A 224 -18.26 -4.03 -0.95
C SER A 224 -17.17 -3.84 -2.02
N ALA A 225 -17.44 -4.32 -3.23
CA ALA A 225 -16.53 -4.17 -4.35
C ALA A 225 -16.56 -2.75 -4.91
N LEU A 226 -15.42 -2.29 -5.41
CA LEU A 226 -15.27 -1.01 -6.08
C LEU A 226 -14.25 -1.11 -7.21
N THR A 227 -14.57 -0.56 -8.38
CA THR A 227 -13.57 -0.40 -9.44
C THR A 227 -13.33 1.08 -9.74
N TYR A 228 -12.06 1.47 -9.83
CA TYR A 228 -11.65 2.83 -10.19
C TYR A 228 -10.39 2.82 -11.04
N THR A 229 -10.20 3.89 -11.80
CA THR A 229 -9.04 4.08 -12.69
C THR A 229 -8.51 5.50 -12.58
N TYR A 230 -7.19 5.63 -12.57
CA TYR A 230 -6.49 6.91 -12.46
C TYR A 230 -5.17 6.89 -13.22
N GLU A 231 -4.63 8.07 -13.50
CA GLU A 231 -3.32 8.25 -14.13
C GLU A 231 -2.29 8.69 -13.09
N THR A 232 -1.03 8.28 -13.26
CA THR A 232 0.09 8.58 -12.36
C THR A 232 1.41 8.59 -13.11
N GLY A 233 2.43 9.26 -12.55
CA GLY A 233 3.78 9.29 -13.10
C GLY A 233 3.81 9.90 -14.49
N VAL A 234 3.02 10.95 -14.71
CA VAL A 234 2.97 11.64 -16.00
C VAL A 234 4.24 12.46 -16.15
N SER A 235 5.05 12.13 -17.15
CA SER A 235 6.23 12.94 -17.48
C SER A 235 6.29 13.23 -18.97
N GLN A 236 6.79 14.41 -19.29
CA GLN A 236 7.04 14.85 -20.65
C GLN A 236 8.45 15.41 -20.70
N SER A 237 9.22 14.99 -21.71
CA SER A 237 10.53 15.55 -21.96
C SER A 237 10.56 16.19 -23.34
N TYR A 238 11.34 17.25 -23.43
CA TYR A 238 11.50 18.02 -24.63
C TYR A 238 12.99 18.18 -24.90
N THR A 239 13.45 17.73 -26.06
CA THR A 239 14.87 17.78 -26.41
C THR A 239 15.05 18.74 -27.57
N TYR A 240 15.94 19.71 -27.40
CA TYR A 240 16.40 20.57 -28.47
C TYR A 240 17.68 19.97 -29.04
N THR A 241 17.66 19.65 -30.33
CA THR A 241 18.88 19.22 -31.04
C THR A 241 19.39 20.34 -31.93
N TYR A 242 20.70 20.51 -31.97
CA TYR A 242 21.37 21.40 -32.92
C TYR A 242 21.68 20.59 -34.19
N ASP A 243 21.13 21.01 -35.33
CA ASP A 243 21.21 20.27 -36.59
C ASP A 243 22.50 20.49 -37.41
N SER A 244 23.60 21.00 -36.82
CA SER A 244 24.85 21.16 -37.59
C SER A 244 26.14 20.98 -36.76
N PRO A 245 27.22 20.43 -37.38
CA PRO A 245 28.55 20.46 -36.77
C PRO A 245 29.00 21.92 -36.60
N LEU A 246 29.37 22.27 -35.38
CA LEU A 246 29.73 23.61 -34.91
C LEU A 246 30.74 24.31 -35.85
N GLY A 247 30.24 25.17 -36.73
CA GLY A 247 31.00 26.30 -37.26
C GLY A 247 30.85 27.51 -36.32
N PRO A 248 31.89 28.33 -36.11
CA PRO A 248 31.77 29.49 -35.24
C PRO A 248 30.88 30.54 -35.91
N GLY A 249 29.60 30.62 -35.51
CA GLY A 249 28.71 31.71 -35.90
C GLY A 249 27.24 31.37 -36.13
N ASP A 250 26.81 30.10 -36.13
CA ASP A 250 25.44 29.76 -36.54
C ASP A 250 24.62 29.09 -35.42
N CYS A 251 23.89 29.91 -34.68
CA CYS A 251 22.92 29.48 -33.66
C CYS A 251 21.47 29.59 -34.16
N THR A 252 21.19 29.30 -35.43
CA THR A 252 19.93 29.77 -36.05
C THR A 252 18.85 28.72 -36.29
N ASN A 253 19.12 27.41 -36.17
CA ASN A 253 18.08 26.39 -36.34
C ASN A 253 18.08 25.37 -35.19
N THR A 254 17.25 25.64 -34.17
CA THR A 254 16.87 24.65 -33.17
C THR A 254 15.58 23.98 -33.58
N THR A 255 15.65 22.70 -33.95
CA THR A 255 14.46 21.88 -34.13
C THR A 255 14.13 21.21 -32.80
N ALA A 256 12.86 21.26 -32.47
CA ALA A 256 12.37 21.07 -31.14
C ALA A 256 11.67 19.70 -31.13
N ILE A 257 12.37 18.64 -30.69
CA ILE A 257 11.86 17.26 -30.76
C ILE A 257 11.11 16.96 -29.46
N MET A 258 9.80 16.84 -29.57
CA MET A 258 8.96 16.37 -28.47
C MET A 258 9.15 14.86 -28.29
N ALA A 259 9.68 14.43 -27.15
CA ALA A 259 9.65 13.03 -26.79
C ALA A 259 8.19 12.63 -26.42
N PRO A 260 7.78 11.36 -26.63
CA PRO A 260 6.45 10.92 -26.28
C PRO A 260 6.18 11.12 -24.78
N SER A 261 4.95 11.50 -24.44
CA SER A 261 4.50 11.60 -23.06
C SER A 261 4.49 10.21 -22.41
N CYS A 262 5.15 10.13 -21.26
CA CYS A 262 5.14 8.97 -20.40
C CYS A 262 3.92 9.09 -19.48
N VAL A 263 2.95 8.18 -19.62
CA VAL A 263 1.73 8.17 -18.81
C VAL A 263 1.54 6.75 -18.29
N ASN A 264 1.33 6.61 -16.98
CA ASN A 264 0.89 5.35 -16.39
C ASN A 264 -0.57 5.46 -16.02
N LYS A 265 -1.36 4.47 -16.44
CA LYS A 265 -2.76 4.32 -16.10
C LYS A 265 -2.93 3.10 -15.23
N LEU A 266 -3.39 3.29 -14.00
CA LEU A 266 -3.69 2.21 -13.07
C LEU A 266 -5.20 2.00 -13.03
N THR A 267 -5.61 0.76 -13.23
CA THR A 267 -6.99 0.33 -12.98
C THR A 267 -6.97 -0.62 -11.80
N THR A 268 -7.82 -0.35 -10.81
CA THR A 268 -7.86 -1.08 -9.55
C THR A 268 -9.27 -1.64 -9.33
N GLU A 269 -9.34 -2.95 -9.11
CA GLU A 269 -10.49 -3.64 -8.52
C GLU A 269 -10.25 -3.69 -7.02
N GLY A 270 -10.75 -2.69 -6.30
CA GLY A 270 -10.60 -2.52 -4.86
C GLY A 270 -11.85 -2.89 -4.08
N VAL A 271 -11.79 -2.60 -2.77
CA VAL A 271 -12.86 -2.92 -1.82
C VAL A 271 -13.10 -1.76 -0.86
N LEU A 272 -14.32 -1.68 -0.33
CA LEU A 272 -14.74 -0.66 0.63
C LEU A 272 -15.30 -1.30 1.87
N LEU A 273 -14.84 -0.85 3.03
CA LEU A 273 -15.33 -1.35 4.31
C LEU A 273 -16.75 -0.86 4.52
N ASP A 274 -17.74 -1.75 4.53
CA ASP A 274 -19.15 -1.40 4.74
C ASP A 274 -19.50 -1.41 6.22
N GLU A 275 -18.98 -2.40 6.95
CA GLU A 275 -19.28 -2.58 8.36
C GLU A 275 -18.21 -3.34 9.12
N ILE A 276 -18.16 -3.07 10.42
CA ILE A 276 -17.42 -3.86 11.40
C ILE A 276 -18.43 -4.33 12.46
N VAL A 277 -18.41 -5.63 12.76
CA VAL A 277 -19.36 -6.28 13.66
C VAL A 277 -18.60 -7.07 14.72
N CYS A 278 -18.88 -6.84 16.00
CA CYS A 278 -18.39 -7.67 17.09
C CYS A 278 -19.45 -8.73 17.42
N SER A 279 -19.10 -10.00 17.24
CA SER A 279 -20.03 -11.13 17.42
C SER A 279 -20.54 -11.26 18.86
N ASN A 280 -19.74 -10.83 19.85
CA ASN A 280 -20.00 -11.05 21.26
C ASN A 280 -20.75 -9.90 21.95
N THR A 281 -20.68 -8.69 21.41
CA THR A 281 -21.27 -7.48 22.04
C THR A 281 -22.41 -6.87 21.25
N SER A 282 -22.80 -7.48 20.12
CA SER A 282 -23.80 -6.95 19.16
C SER A 282 -23.49 -5.52 18.67
N GLN A 283 -22.26 -5.02 18.88
CA GLN A 283 -21.84 -3.73 18.37
C GLN A 283 -21.62 -3.83 16.86
N LYS A 284 -22.18 -2.86 16.14
CA LYS A 284 -22.04 -2.71 14.69
C LYS A 284 -21.73 -1.26 14.36
N LEU A 285 -20.68 -1.06 13.58
CA LEU A 285 -20.34 0.22 12.98
C LEU A 285 -20.50 0.09 11.47
N SER A 286 -21.23 1.02 10.85
CA SER A 286 -21.45 1.06 9.41
C SER A 286 -20.85 2.31 8.79
N PHE A 287 -20.35 2.18 7.56
CA PHE A 287 -19.72 3.25 6.80
C PHE A 287 -20.57 3.61 5.59
N GLY A 288 -20.90 4.90 5.47
CA GLY A 288 -21.57 5.45 4.29
C GLY A 288 -20.57 6.18 3.40
N TYR A 289 -20.66 5.98 2.09
CA TYR A 289 -19.78 6.61 1.11
C TYR A 289 -20.58 7.44 0.11
N THR A 290 -19.99 8.55 -0.33
CA THR A 290 -20.46 9.33 -1.47
C THR A 290 -19.64 9.01 -2.73
N SER A 291 -20.21 9.31 -3.89
CA SER A 291 -19.49 9.20 -5.16
C SER A 291 -18.38 10.24 -5.25
N ARG A 292 -17.28 9.86 -5.90
CA ARG A 292 -16.15 10.73 -6.18
C ARG A 292 -16.21 11.19 -7.63
N THR A 293 -15.96 12.48 -7.88
CA THR A 293 -15.97 13.08 -9.22
C THR A 293 -14.60 13.07 -9.89
N ASP A 294 -13.53 12.90 -9.10
CA ASP A 294 -12.13 12.94 -9.52
C ASP A 294 -11.59 11.57 -9.97
N CYS A 295 -12.42 10.53 -9.88
CA CYS A 295 -12.12 9.19 -10.39
C CYS A 295 -13.33 8.69 -11.18
N THR A 296 -13.11 7.96 -12.28
CA THR A 296 -14.18 7.24 -12.98
C THR A 296 -14.57 5.99 -12.19
N CYS A 297 -15.21 6.21 -11.03
CA CYS A 297 -15.73 5.14 -10.19
C CYS A 297 -17.00 4.57 -10.84
N LYS A 298 -16.99 3.29 -11.19
CA LYS A 298 -18.23 2.55 -11.47
C LYS A 298 -18.58 1.77 -10.22
N SER A 299 -19.61 2.21 -9.48
CA SER A 299 -20.25 1.34 -8.50
C SER A 299 -21.05 0.29 -9.27
N SER A 300 -20.76 -0.99 -9.06
CA SER A 300 -21.66 -2.06 -9.47
C SER A 300 -22.96 -1.91 -8.69
N ALA A 301 -24.04 -1.61 -9.40
CA ALA A 301 -25.41 -1.62 -8.90
C ALA A 301 -25.88 -3.04 -8.58
#